data_AF-A0A9R0XL44-F1
#
_entry.id   AF-A0A9R0XL44-F1
#
_cell.length_a   1.000
_cell.length_b   1.000
_cell.length_c   1.000
_cell.angle_alpha   90.00
_cell.angle_beta   90.00
_cell.angle_gamma   90.00
#
_symmetry.space_group_name_H-M   'P 1'
#
loop_
_entity.id
_entity.type
_entity.pdbx_description
1 polymer ?
#
loop_
_entity_poly.entity_id
_entity_poly.type
_entity_poly.pdbx_seq_one_letter_code
_entity_poly.pdbx_strand_id
1 'polypeptide(L)'
;MSFTWLGPVPRVTITKPELVREVLSNKSGHSEKLNLGRLQRMLHNGVGGHEGEKWAKHRRIINPAFHLEKLKRMLPAFAACCTELVCRWEGLAEGDSPCEVDVWPEMQSLTGDVISRAAFGSSYLEGRRIFQLQGEQIELAMQAMSKMHIPGYLFLRAEANRRMRQIAAEIGRILKGVIAKRENALRAGKATSDDLLGLLLESNMARCRGDGITTDDVVGECKLFYFAGMETTAVLLTWTMVVLCMHPEWQDRAREEVMQVFSAGTTPDYDGLGRLKIVTMVLYEVLYEVQADGPRGRQVPGGRGAHAAAAVCPP
;
A
#
# COMPACT_ATOMS: atom_id res chain seq x y z
N MET A 1 19.58 21.06 -6.67
CA MET A 1 18.58 21.40 -5.64
C MET A 1 17.64 22.41 -6.25
N SER A 2 16.34 22.26 -6.08
CA SER A 2 15.37 23.29 -6.48
C SER A 2 14.56 23.71 -5.25
N PHE A 3 14.16 24.99 -5.22
CA PHE A 3 13.33 25.55 -4.16
C PHE A 3 11.91 25.70 -4.70
N THR A 4 10.95 25.16 -3.98
CA THR A 4 9.52 25.28 -4.31
C THR A 4 8.75 25.68 -3.06
N TRP A 5 7.52 26.17 -3.23
CA TRP A 5 6.64 26.54 -2.14
C TRP A 5 5.41 25.66 -2.18
N LEU A 6 5.06 25.07 -1.03
CA LEU A 6 3.78 24.39 -0.84
C LEU A 6 2.94 25.24 0.12
N GLY A 7 2.13 26.12 -0.45
CA GLY A 7 1.48 27.18 0.32
C GLY A 7 2.54 28.07 1.00
N PRO A 8 2.44 28.36 2.31
CA PRO A 8 3.42 29.19 3.01
C PRO A 8 4.71 28.45 3.40
N VAL A 9 4.81 27.14 3.13
CA VAL A 9 5.94 26.31 3.58
C VAL A 9 6.96 26.15 2.46
N PRO A 10 8.22 26.62 2.63
CA PRO A 10 9.27 26.41 1.65
C PRO A 10 9.71 24.94 1.63
N ARG A 11 10.07 24.44 0.45
CA ARG A 11 10.54 23.07 0.23
C ARG A 11 11.77 23.05 -0.63
N VAL A 12 12.74 22.22 -0.22
CA VAL A 12 13.96 21.96 -0.99
C VAL A 12 13.86 20.57 -1.60
N THR A 13 13.92 20.50 -2.92
CA THR A 13 14.01 19.22 -3.64
C THR A 13 15.47 18.88 -3.84
N ILE A 14 15.88 17.75 -3.27
CA ILE A 14 17.24 17.21 -3.36
C ILE A 14 17.21 16.02 -4.32
N THR A 15 18.02 16.08 -5.37
CA THR A 15 18.08 15.05 -6.43
C THR A 15 19.43 14.36 -6.52
N LYS A 16 20.48 14.88 -5.85
CA LYS A 16 21.81 14.26 -5.87
C LYS A 16 21.85 13.09 -4.88
N PRO A 17 22.24 11.87 -5.29
CA PRO A 17 22.22 10.68 -4.44
C PRO A 17 22.99 10.83 -3.12
N GLU A 18 24.15 11.48 -3.15
CA GLU A 18 24.99 11.73 -1.97
C GLU A 18 24.23 12.53 -0.89
N LEU A 19 23.54 13.58 -1.32
CA LEU A 19 22.75 14.45 -0.43
C LEU A 19 21.47 13.77 0.03
N VAL A 20 20.81 12.98 -0.84
CA VAL A 20 19.66 12.17 -0.44
C VAL A 20 20.07 11.17 0.64
N ARG A 21 21.21 10.49 0.46
CA ARG A 21 21.77 9.57 1.45
C ARG A 21 22.07 10.28 2.76
N GLU A 22 22.70 11.45 2.72
CA GLU A 22 22.99 12.25 3.91
C GLU A 22 21.72 12.59 4.68
N VAL A 23 20.70 13.14 4.00
CA VAL A 23 19.43 13.52 4.62
C VAL A 23 18.68 12.32 5.20
N LEU A 24 18.58 11.21 4.46
CA LEU A 24 17.85 10.02 4.91
C LEU A 24 18.61 9.21 5.99
N SER A 25 19.94 9.29 6.04
CA SER A 25 20.74 8.59 7.06
C SER A 25 20.84 9.39 8.37
N ASN A 26 20.53 10.68 8.33
CA ASN A 26 20.73 11.56 9.45
C ASN A 26 19.59 11.43 10.48
N LYS A 27 19.92 10.89 11.66
CA LYS A 27 18.96 10.66 12.76
C LYS A 27 18.62 11.93 13.57
N SER A 28 19.20 13.08 13.23
CA SER A 28 18.98 14.33 13.97
C SER A 28 17.65 15.04 13.67
N GLY A 29 16.76 14.41 12.88
CA GLY A 29 15.39 14.89 12.71
C GLY A 29 15.22 16.02 11.69
N HIS A 30 16.22 16.27 10.84
CA HIS A 30 16.16 17.33 9.82
C HIS A 30 15.23 17.03 8.64
N SER A 31 14.71 15.79 8.54
CA SER A 31 13.73 15.40 7.53
C SER A 31 12.36 15.25 8.16
N GLU A 32 11.52 16.28 8.04
CA GLU A 32 10.11 16.19 8.42
C GLU A 32 9.32 15.50 7.30
N LYS A 33 8.40 14.60 7.67
CA LYS A 33 7.45 14.04 6.72
C LYS A 33 6.50 15.14 6.24
N LEU A 34 5.93 14.91 5.05
CA LEU A 34 4.92 15.80 4.51
C LEU A 34 3.73 15.87 5.48
N ASN A 35 3.53 17.03 6.11
CA ASN A 35 2.40 17.30 6.98
C ASN A 35 1.29 18.02 6.21
N LEU A 36 0.24 17.29 5.80
CA LEU A 36 -0.96 17.88 5.18
C LEU A 36 -2.05 18.21 6.21
N GLY A 37 -1.70 18.23 7.49
CA GLY A 37 -2.55 18.62 8.61
C GLY A 37 -3.88 17.86 8.66
N ARG A 38 -4.99 18.58 8.43
CA ARG A 38 -6.33 17.99 8.45
C ARG A 38 -6.55 17.01 7.30
N LEU A 39 -6.00 17.30 6.12
CA LEU A 39 -6.17 16.43 4.94
C LEU A 39 -5.55 15.06 5.20
N GLN A 40 -4.33 15.05 5.75
CA GLN A 40 -3.65 13.82 6.15
C GLN A 40 -4.50 13.00 7.13
N ARG A 41 -4.97 13.61 8.23
CA ARG A 41 -5.81 12.93 9.23
C ARG A 41 -7.10 12.34 8.67
N MET A 42 -7.63 12.90 7.57
CA MET A 42 -8.80 12.35 6.89
C MET A 42 -8.47 11.10 6.06
N LEU A 43 -7.29 11.09 5.41
CA LEU A 43 -6.77 9.97 4.64
C LEU A 43 -6.33 8.83 5.58
N HIS A 44 -5.42 9.13 6.51
CA HIS A 44 -4.97 8.19 7.53
C HIS A 44 -4.39 8.93 8.74
N ASN A 45 -4.36 8.24 9.88
CA ASN A 45 -3.68 8.71 11.09
C ASN A 45 -2.78 7.60 11.64
N GLY A 46 -2.02 6.97 10.75
CA GLY A 46 -1.05 5.91 11.06
C GLY A 46 0.41 6.35 10.93
N VAL A 47 1.33 5.39 11.08
CA VAL A 47 2.79 5.59 11.21
C VAL A 47 3.44 6.37 10.07
N GLY A 48 2.88 6.31 8.86
CA GLY A 48 3.31 7.10 7.70
C GLY A 48 3.17 8.61 7.91
N GLY A 49 2.37 9.04 8.89
CA GLY A 49 2.13 10.43 9.23
C GLY A 49 2.59 10.86 10.62
N HIS A 50 3.13 9.95 11.42
CA HIS A 50 3.60 10.24 12.78
C HIS A 50 5.07 10.64 12.79
N GLU A 51 5.44 11.43 13.80
CA GLU A 51 6.80 11.88 14.08
C GLU A 51 7.18 11.58 15.54
N GLY A 52 8.49 11.67 15.85
CA GLY A 52 9.02 11.58 17.21
C GLY A 52 8.65 10.31 17.97
N GLU A 53 8.32 10.47 19.26
CA GLU A 53 7.97 9.34 20.14
C GLU A 53 6.73 8.57 19.67
N LYS A 54 5.74 9.27 19.10
CA LYS A 54 4.53 8.61 18.57
C LYS A 54 4.89 7.68 17.41
N TRP A 55 5.74 8.15 16.49
CA TRP A 55 6.25 7.31 15.41
C TRP A 55 7.03 6.11 15.94
N ALA A 56 7.98 6.34 16.85
CA ALA A 56 8.81 5.28 17.41
C ALA A 56 7.97 4.19 18.09
N LYS A 57 6.96 4.60 18.87
CA LYS A 57 6.02 3.69 19.54
C LYS A 57 5.23 2.84 18.53
N HIS A 58 4.60 3.48 17.54
CA HIS A 58 3.79 2.77 16.55
C HIS A 58 4.66 1.83 15.69
N ARG A 59 5.84 2.28 15.27
CA ARG A 59 6.79 1.46 14.49
C ARG A 59 7.24 0.23 15.29
N ARG A 60 7.51 0.38 16.59
CA ARG A 60 7.86 -0.75 17.48
C ARG A 60 6.75 -1.81 17.56
N ILE A 61 5.48 -1.39 17.59
CA ILE A 61 4.33 -2.31 17.64
C ILE A 61 4.13 -3.03 16.30
N ILE A 62 4.35 -2.32 15.19
CA ILE A 62 4.06 -2.80 13.84
C ILE A 62 5.17 -3.70 13.27
N ASN A 63 6.44 -3.36 13.49
CA ASN A 63 7.58 -4.05 12.89
C ASN A 63 7.57 -5.59 13.04
N PRO A 64 7.13 -6.18 14.17
CA PRO A 64 7.09 -7.64 14.30
C PRO A 64 6.23 -8.34 13.25
N ALA A 65 5.18 -7.70 12.70
CA ALA A 65 4.36 -8.27 11.62
C ALA A 65 5.17 -8.46 10.32
N PHE A 66 6.26 -7.72 10.15
CA PHE A 66 7.11 -7.74 8.97
C PHE A 66 8.43 -8.50 9.20
N HIS A 67 8.56 -9.22 10.31
CA HIS A 67 9.69 -10.11 10.52
C HIS A 67 9.60 -11.33 9.59
N LEU A 68 10.76 -11.85 9.19
CA LEU A 68 10.90 -12.97 8.27
C LEU A 68 9.96 -14.16 8.59
N GLU A 69 9.91 -14.57 9.86
CA GLU A 69 9.08 -15.69 10.30
C GLU A 69 7.57 -15.44 10.15
N LYS A 70 7.12 -14.18 10.24
CA LYS A 70 5.72 -13.81 9.98
C LYS A 70 5.45 -13.72 8.48
N LEU A 71 6.38 -13.16 7.70
CA LEU A 71 6.28 -13.10 6.24
C LEU A 71 6.15 -14.50 5.62
N LYS A 72 6.93 -15.47 6.11
CA LYS A 72 6.81 -16.89 5.68
C LYS A 72 5.41 -17.45 5.90
N ARG A 73 4.73 -17.07 6.99
CA ARG A 73 3.35 -17.50 7.29
C ARG A 73 2.30 -16.83 6.39
N MET A 74 2.64 -15.73 5.72
CA MET A 74 1.75 -15.03 4.78
C MET A 74 1.76 -15.66 3.39
N LEU A 75 2.81 -16.44 3.04
CA LEU A 75 2.95 -17.04 1.71
C LEU A 75 1.74 -17.86 1.23
N PRO A 76 1.10 -18.71 2.05
CA PRO A 76 -0.09 -19.45 1.61
C PRO A 76 -1.23 -18.53 1.20
N ALA A 77 -1.40 -17.38 1.88
CA ALA A 77 -2.42 -16.40 1.51
C ALA A 77 -2.08 -15.74 0.17
N PHE A 78 -0.81 -15.40 -0.08
CA PHE A 78 -0.37 -14.84 -1.36
C PHE A 78 -0.58 -15.83 -2.50
N ALA A 79 -0.18 -17.09 -2.30
CA ALA A 79 -0.36 -18.15 -3.29
C ALA A 79 -1.83 -18.36 -3.62
N ALA A 80 -2.72 -18.44 -2.62
CA ALA A 80 -4.15 -18.59 -2.84
C ALA A 80 -4.73 -17.45 -3.69
N CYS A 81 -4.39 -16.18 -3.39
CA CYS A 81 -4.83 -15.03 -4.17
C CYS A 81 -4.34 -15.10 -5.63
N CYS A 82 -3.07 -15.46 -5.84
CA CYS A 82 -2.51 -15.61 -7.19
C CYS A 82 -3.16 -16.76 -7.96
N THR A 83 -3.39 -17.91 -7.33
CA THR A 83 -4.07 -19.05 -7.95
C THR A 83 -5.50 -18.69 -8.35
N GLU A 84 -6.26 -18.01 -7.49
CA GLU A 84 -7.62 -17.56 -7.82
C GLU A 84 -7.64 -16.61 -9.02
N LEU A 85 -6.66 -15.69 -9.11
CA LEU A 85 -6.51 -14.81 -10.27
C LEU A 85 -6.21 -15.60 -11.55
N VAL A 86 -5.24 -16.51 -11.51
CA VAL A 86 -4.84 -17.32 -12.66
C VAL A 86 -5.99 -18.20 -13.14
N CYS A 87 -6.66 -18.93 -12.25
CA CYS A 87 -7.82 -19.75 -12.60
C CYS A 87 -8.95 -18.93 -13.22
N ARG A 88 -9.16 -17.68 -12.76
CA ARG A 88 -10.14 -16.78 -13.35
C ARG A 88 -9.74 -16.37 -14.76
N TRP A 89 -8.48 -16.05 -15.01
CA TRP A 89 -7.99 -15.69 -16.34
C TRP A 89 -8.00 -16.88 -17.31
N GLU A 90 -7.64 -18.08 -16.85
CA GLU A 90 -7.77 -19.31 -17.64
C GLU A 90 -9.23 -19.56 -18.05
N GLY A 91 -10.20 -19.26 -17.18
CA GLY A 91 -11.62 -19.36 -17.49
C GLY A 91 -12.15 -18.29 -18.45
N LEU A 92 -11.42 -17.20 -18.70
CA LEU A 92 -11.79 -16.19 -19.70
C LEU A 92 -11.36 -16.57 -21.13
N ALA A 93 -10.38 -17.46 -21.26
CA ALA A 93 -9.90 -17.95 -22.54
C ALA A 93 -10.78 -19.13 -23.02
N GLU A 94 -11.70 -18.86 -23.95
CA GLU A 94 -12.43 -19.92 -24.66
C GLU A 94 -11.50 -20.59 -25.69
N GLY A 95 -10.81 -21.66 -25.28
CA GLY A 95 -9.84 -22.38 -26.11
C GLY A 95 -8.54 -21.59 -26.32
N ASP A 96 -7.93 -21.73 -27.50
CA ASP A 96 -6.68 -21.01 -27.88
C ASP A 96 -6.95 -19.59 -28.42
N SER A 97 -8.14 -19.04 -28.18
CA SER A 97 -8.52 -17.72 -28.69
C SER A 97 -7.81 -16.62 -27.88
N PRO A 98 -7.20 -15.61 -28.53
CA PRO A 98 -6.59 -14.49 -27.81
C PRO A 98 -7.68 -13.73 -27.04
N CYS A 99 -7.40 -13.42 -25.77
CA CYS A 99 -8.28 -12.68 -24.87
C CYS A 99 -7.60 -11.37 -24.45
N GLU A 100 -8.33 -10.25 -24.51
CA GLU A 100 -7.87 -8.96 -24.02
C GLU A 100 -8.34 -8.75 -22.57
N VAL A 101 -7.41 -8.38 -21.69
CA VAL A 101 -7.69 -8.13 -20.27
C VAL A 101 -7.09 -6.78 -19.87
N ASP A 102 -7.91 -5.93 -19.25
CA ASP A 102 -7.42 -4.75 -18.55
C ASP A 102 -6.76 -5.18 -17.23
N VAL A 103 -5.43 -5.11 -17.19
CA VAL A 103 -4.62 -5.60 -16.06
C VAL A 103 -4.71 -4.70 -14.83
N TRP A 104 -5.05 -3.42 -14.97
CA TRP A 104 -5.01 -2.47 -13.85
C TRP A 104 -6.05 -2.80 -12.75
N PRO A 105 -7.35 -2.97 -13.06
CA PRO A 105 -8.36 -3.39 -12.07
C PRO A 105 -8.04 -4.75 -11.45
N GLU A 106 -7.42 -5.64 -12.23
CA GLU A 106 -7.06 -6.99 -11.81
C GLU A 106 -5.92 -6.97 -10.79
N MET A 107 -4.89 -6.15 -11.00
CA MET A 107 -3.80 -5.95 -10.02
C MET A 107 -4.29 -5.24 -8.76
N GLN A 108 -5.22 -4.28 -8.87
CA GLN A 108 -5.86 -3.66 -7.70
C GLN A 108 -6.65 -4.71 -6.89
N SER A 109 -7.41 -5.58 -7.57
CA SER A 109 -8.15 -6.65 -6.90
C SER A 109 -7.22 -7.66 -6.23
N LEU A 110 -6.16 -8.11 -6.93
CA LEU A 110 -5.18 -9.06 -6.40
C LEU A 110 -4.51 -8.52 -5.14
N THR A 111 -3.95 -7.32 -5.22
CA THR A 111 -3.20 -6.71 -4.11
C THR A 111 -4.09 -6.34 -2.94
N GLY A 112 -5.32 -5.91 -3.21
CA GLY A 112 -6.37 -5.72 -2.22
C GLY A 112 -6.71 -7.01 -1.48
N ASP A 113 -6.82 -8.15 -2.17
CA ASP A 113 -7.06 -9.43 -1.54
C ASP A 113 -5.87 -9.93 -0.71
N VAL A 114 -4.66 -9.79 -1.27
CA VAL A 114 -3.40 -10.12 -0.58
C VAL A 114 -3.29 -9.39 0.75
N ILE A 115 -3.48 -8.06 0.77
CA ILE A 115 -3.38 -7.30 2.03
C ILE A 115 -4.52 -7.66 3.00
N SER A 116 -5.73 -7.90 2.49
CA SER A 116 -6.90 -8.23 3.31
C SER A 116 -6.72 -9.57 4.03
N ARG A 117 -6.20 -10.59 3.33
CA ARG A 117 -5.96 -11.92 3.90
C ARG A 117 -4.74 -11.94 4.81
N ALA A 118 -3.63 -11.35 4.35
CA ALA A 118 -2.35 -11.53 5.01
C ALA A 118 -2.13 -10.58 6.20
N ALA A 119 -2.61 -9.34 6.15
CA ALA A 119 -2.43 -8.36 7.22
C ALA A 119 -3.63 -8.24 8.16
N PHE A 120 -4.85 -8.53 7.68
CA PHE A 120 -6.08 -8.36 8.46
C PHE A 120 -6.83 -9.67 8.74
N GLY A 121 -6.40 -10.80 8.16
CA GLY A 121 -7.08 -12.09 8.31
C GLY A 121 -8.53 -12.06 7.83
N SER A 122 -8.82 -11.23 6.84
CA SER A 122 -10.16 -10.94 6.27
C SER A 122 -10.18 -11.24 4.78
N SER A 123 -11.36 -11.32 4.17
CA SER A 123 -11.45 -11.49 2.71
C SER A 123 -11.45 -10.14 1.98
N TYR A 124 -11.00 -10.10 0.71
CA TYR A 124 -11.14 -8.92 -0.14
C TYR A 124 -12.56 -8.36 -0.15
N LEU A 125 -13.58 -9.22 -0.11
CA LEU A 125 -14.98 -8.78 -0.12
C LEU A 125 -15.30 -7.86 1.07
N GLU A 126 -14.67 -8.07 2.22
CA GLU A 126 -14.81 -7.19 3.39
C GLU A 126 -14.07 -5.86 3.19
N GLY A 127 -12.93 -5.88 2.47
CA GLY A 127 -12.10 -4.71 2.16
C GLY A 127 -12.54 -3.90 0.93
N ARG A 128 -13.29 -4.49 -0.01
CA ARG A 128 -13.65 -3.90 -1.32
C ARG A 128 -14.22 -2.50 -1.21
N ARG A 129 -15.14 -2.30 -0.26
CA ARG A 129 -15.75 -0.99 -0.04
C ARG A 129 -14.75 0.03 0.52
N ILE A 130 -13.81 -0.39 1.36
CA ILE A 130 -12.74 0.47 1.88
C ILE A 130 -11.86 0.96 0.72
N PHE A 131 -11.43 0.06 -0.17
CA PHE A 131 -10.57 0.39 -1.30
C PHE A 131 -11.21 1.39 -2.26
N GLN A 132 -12.47 1.15 -2.66
CA GLN A 132 -13.23 2.06 -3.51
C GLN A 132 -13.35 3.46 -2.89
N LEU A 133 -13.67 3.51 -1.60
CA LEU A 133 -13.79 4.76 -0.86
C LEU A 133 -12.43 5.47 -0.73
N GLN A 134 -11.33 4.73 -0.53
CA GLN A 134 -9.98 5.31 -0.46
C GLN A 134 -9.55 5.90 -1.80
N GLY A 135 -9.81 5.22 -2.91
CA GLY A 135 -9.56 5.75 -4.26
C GLY A 135 -10.28 7.08 -4.49
N GLU A 136 -11.59 7.14 -4.25
CA GLU A 136 -12.37 8.37 -4.35
C GLU A 136 -11.83 9.47 -3.40
N GLN A 137 -11.44 9.09 -2.18
CA GLN A 137 -10.90 10.03 -1.20
C GLN A 137 -9.60 10.68 -1.66
N ILE A 138 -8.74 9.91 -2.36
CA ILE A 138 -7.45 10.38 -2.87
C ILE A 138 -7.63 11.35 -4.03
N GLU A 139 -8.54 11.05 -4.96
CA GLU A 139 -8.85 11.97 -6.05
C GLU A 139 -9.32 13.33 -5.51
N LEU A 140 -10.24 13.32 -4.54
CA LEU A 140 -10.70 14.53 -3.87
C LEU A 140 -9.58 15.22 -3.08
N ALA A 141 -8.69 14.45 -2.45
CA ALA A 141 -7.55 14.99 -1.73
C ALA A 141 -6.54 15.66 -2.67
N MET A 142 -6.27 15.10 -3.85
CA MET A 142 -5.42 15.71 -4.87
C MET A 142 -6.00 17.05 -5.35
N GLN A 143 -7.32 17.10 -5.59
CA GLN A 143 -7.99 18.36 -5.91
C GLN A 143 -7.87 19.37 -4.77
N ALA A 144 -7.99 18.94 -3.52
CA ALA A 144 -7.84 19.81 -2.35
C ALA A 144 -6.39 20.29 -2.15
N MET A 145 -5.39 19.48 -2.48
CA MET A 145 -3.97 19.86 -2.38
C MET A 145 -3.64 21.09 -3.23
N SER A 146 -4.19 21.18 -4.46
CA SER A 146 -4.02 22.36 -5.32
C SER A 146 -4.56 23.66 -4.70
N LYS A 147 -5.55 23.55 -3.80
CA LYS A 147 -6.25 24.67 -3.14
C LYS A 147 -5.77 24.93 -1.72
N MET A 148 -4.73 24.22 -1.26
CA MET A 148 -4.22 24.32 0.10
C MET A 148 -3.56 25.67 0.41
N HIS A 149 -3.23 26.46 -0.62
CA HIS A 149 -2.78 27.85 -0.47
C HIS A 149 -3.88 28.79 0.04
N ILE A 150 -5.16 28.38 -0.01
CA ILE A 150 -6.30 29.13 0.52
C ILE A 150 -6.50 28.75 1.99
N PRO A 151 -6.23 29.65 2.96
CA PRO A 151 -6.39 29.35 4.37
C PRO A 151 -7.82 28.89 4.69
N GLY A 152 -7.93 27.77 5.40
CA GLY A 152 -9.23 27.25 5.82
C GLY A 152 -10.06 26.58 4.71
N TYR A 153 -9.52 26.33 3.51
CA TYR A 153 -10.25 25.71 2.39
C TYR A 153 -11.02 24.44 2.80
N LEU A 154 -10.40 23.56 3.59
CA LEU A 154 -11.02 22.30 4.05
C LEU A 154 -12.25 22.49 4.98
N PHE A 155 -12.40 23.67 5.58
CA PHE A 155 -13.57 24.03 6.39
C PHE A 155 -14.73 24.57 5.56
N LEU A 156 -14.47 24.98 4.32
CA LEU A 156 -15.52 25.44 3.42
C LEU A 156 -16.52 24.31 3.16
N ARG A 157 -17.80 24.69 3.05
CA ARG A 157 -18.92 23.77 2.76
C ARG A 157 -18.94 23.31 1.30
N ALA A 158 -17.80 23.25 0.62
CA ALA A 158 -17.66 22.68 -0.70
C ALA A 158 -18.11 21.21 -0.70
N GLU A 159 -18.76 20.79 -1.77
CA GLU A 159 -19.27 19.43 -1.93
C GLU A 159 -18.15 18.39 -1.78
N ALA A 160 -17.01 18.60 -2.43
CA ALA A 160 -15.82 17.78 -2.29
C ALA A 160 -15.37 17.61 -0.82
N ASN A 161 -15.34 18.69 -0.04
CA ASN A 161 -14.96 18.63 1.38
C ASN A 161 -15.97 17.87 2.23
N ARG A 162 -17.28 18.00 1.93
CA ARG A 162 -18.33 17.22 2.59
C ARG A 162 -18.19 15.74 2.25
N ARG A 163 -17.98 15.41 0.98
CA ARG A 163 -17.81 14.05 0.50
C ARG A 163 -16.60 13.37 1.12
N MET A 164 -15.44 14.03 1.16
CA MET A 164 -14.26 13.51 1.86
C MET A 164 -14.52 13.21 3.35
N ARG A 165 -15.33 14.02 4.05
CA ARG A 165 -15.71 13.76 5.45
C ARG A 165 -16.65 12.57 5.59
N GLN A 166 -17.63 12.44 4.68
CA GLN A 166 -18.53 11.29 4.64
C GLN A 166 -17.76 9.99 4.40
N ILE A 167 -16.85 9.99 3.42
CA ILE A 167 -15.96 8.87 3.13
C ILE A 167 -15.12 8.50 4.36
N ALA A 168 -14.45 9.48 4.99
CA ALA A 168 -13.62 9.23 6.17
C ALA A 168 -14.41 8.58 7.32
N ALA A 169 -15.67 8.99 7.51
CA ALA A 169 -16.58 8.44 8.52
C ALA A 169 -17.09 7.03 8.12
N GLU A 170 -17.37 6.80 6.84
CA GLU A 170 -17.80 5.50 6.32
C GLU A 170 -16.70 4.45 6.46
N ILE A 171 -15.48 4.75 5.99
CA ILE A 171 -14.31 3.89 6.18
C ILE A 171 -14.09 3.61 7.67
N GLY A 172 -14.17 4.65 8.51
CA GLY A 172 -14.02 4.50 9.96
C GLY A 172 -15.04 3.53 10.58
N ARG A 173 -16.29 3.54 10.09
CA ARG A 173 -17.34 2.62 10.55
C ARG A 173 -17.07 1.18 10.11
N ILE A 174 -16.68 0.97 8.85
CA ILE A 174 -16.38 -0.36 8.31
C ILE A 174 -15.20 -0.97 9.07
N LEU A 175 -14.11 -0.20 9.24
CA LEU A 175 -12.93 -0.65 9.98
C LEU A 175 -13.23 -0.97 11.44
N LYS A 176 -14.05 -0.17 12.12
CA LYS A 176 -14.52 -0.49 13.49
C LYS A 176 -15.28 -1.81 13.53
N GLY A 177 -16.05 -2.14 12.49
CA GLY A 177 -16.70 -3.44 12.34
C GLY A 177 -15.71 -4.59 12.20
N VAL A 178 -14.71 -4.45 11.32
CA VAL A 178 -13.63 -5.45 11.14
C VAL A 178 -12.84 -5.66 12.44
N ILE A 179 -12.46 -4.56 13.10
CA ILE A 179 -11.77 -4.56 14.39
C ILE A 179 -12.62 -5.31 15.42
N ALA A 180 -13.90 -4.98 15.58
CA ALA A 180 -14.76 -5.62 16.58
C ALA A 180 -14.94 -7.13 16.33
N LYS A 181 -15.11 -7.54 15.06
CA LYS A 181 -15.16 -8.96 14.70
C LYS A 181 -13.86 -9.69 15.10
N ARG A 182 -12.71 -9.08 14.79
CA ARG A 182 -11.40 -9.66 15.09
C ARG A 182 -11.15 -9.73 16.60
N GLU A 183 -11.50 -8.67 17.33
CA GLU A 183 -11.35 -8.61 18.78
C GLU A 183 -12.17 -9.71 19.49
N ASN A 184 -13.40 -9.94 19.03
CA ASN A 184 -14.25 -11.03 19.53
C ASN A 184 -13.65 -12.41 19.22
N ALA A 185 -13.07 -12.60 18.04
CA ALA A 185 -12.41 -13.86 17.68
C ALA A 185 -11.17 -14.14 18.53
N LEU A 186 -10.36 -13.12 18.82
CA LEU A 186 -9.21 -13.22 19.73
C LEU A 186 -9.63 -13.59 21.15
N ARG A 187 -10.66 -12.92 21.69
CA ARG A 187 -11.19 -13.22 23.04
C ARG A 187 -11.78 -14.62 23.14
N ALA A 188 -12.35 -15.14 22.05
CA ALA A 188 -12.87 -16.50 21.97
C ALA A 188 -11.79 -17.57 21.72
N GLY A 189 -10.51 -17.20 21.59
CA GLY A 189 -9.42 -18.12 21.26
C GLY A 189 -9.49 -18.69 19.84
N LYS A 190 -10.29 -18.08 18.95
CA LYS A 190 -10.52 -18.54 17.56
C LYS A 190 -9.60 -17.87 16.53
N ALA A 191 -8.80 -16.90 16.95
CA ALA A 191 -7.86 -16.18 16.10
C ALA A 191 -6.50 -16.04 16.80
N THR A 192 -5.44 -15.91 16.02
CA THR A 192 -4.10 -15.60 16.51
C THR A 192 -3.80 -14.12 16.31
N SER A 193 -2.85 -13.60 17.07
CA SER A 193 -2.33 -12.23 16.97
C SER A 193 -1.12 -12.11 16.03
N ASP A 194 -0.96 -13.07 15.14
CA ASP A 194 0.25 -13.19 14.31
C ASP A 194 0.29 -12.22 13.13
N ASP A 195 -0.86 -11.64 12.77
CA ASP A 195 -1.00 -10.66 11.70
C ASP A 195 -0.96 -9.21 12.24
N LEU A 196 -0.85 -8.25 11.33
CA LEU A 196 -0.74 -6.84 11.66
C LEU A 196 -1.89 -6.35 12.55
N LEU A 197 -3.14 -6.70 12.20
CA LEU A 197 -4.29 -6.32 13.00
C LEU A 197 -4.24 -6.94 14.39
N GLY A 198 -3.85 -8.21 14.50
CA GLY A 198 -3.61 -8.92 15.74
C GLY A 198 -2.68 -8.17 16.69
N LEU A 199 -1.49 -7.78 16.21
CA LEU A 199 -0.50 -7.03 17.01
C LEU A 199 -1.03 -5.66 17.46
N LEU A 200 -1.74 -4.95 16.58
CA LEU A 200 -2.35 -3.66 16.92
C LEU A 200 -3.41 -3.82 18.02
N LEU A 201 -4.23 -4.87 17.95
CA LEU A 201 -5.26 -5.16 18.95
C LEU A 201 -4.65 -5.59 20.29
N GLU A 202 -3.59 -6.40 20.29
CA GLU A 202 -2.85 -6.73 21.51
C GLU A 202 -2.33 -5.48 22.22
N SER A 203 -1.69 -4.58 21.48
CA SER A 203 -1.24 -3.31 22.03
C SER A 203 -2.39 -2.44 22.54
N ASN A 204 -3.52 -2.41 21.82
CA ASN A 204 -4.71 -1.67 22.24
C ASN A 204 -5.31 -2.23 23.55
N MET A 205 -5.37 -3.56 23.70
CA MET A 205 -5.84 -4.20 24.94
C MET A 205 -4.86 -4.01 26.10
N ALA A 206 -3.55 -3.96 25.83
CA ALA A 206 -2.52 -3.68 26.82
C ALA A 206 -2.51 -2.22 27.32
N ARG A 207 -3.36 -1.33 26.78
CA ARG A 207 -3.43 0.09 27.14
C ARG A 207 -3.66 0.35 28.63
N CYS A 208 -4.37 -0.53 29.33
CA CYS A 208 -4.54 -0.44 30.79
C CYS A 208 -3.21 -0.47 31.56
N ARG A 209 -2.11 -0.92 30.95
CA ARG A 209 -0.75 -0.94 31.51
C ARG A 209 0.10 0.28 31.13
N GLY A 210 -0.49 1.30 30.50
CA GLY A 210 0.15 2.59 30.20
C GLY A 210 0.86 2.71 28.84
N ASP A 211 1.12 1.61 28.12
CA ASP A 211 1.93 1.61 26.87
C ASP A 211 1.17 1.16 25.60
N GLY A 212 -0.17 1.15 25.63
CA GLY A 212 -0.99 0.77 24.47
C GLY A 212 -1.32 1.91 23.50
N ILE A 213 -1.85 1.57 22.32
CA ILE A 213 -2.42 2.51 21.34
C ILE A 213 -3.93 2.67 21.54
N THR A 214 -4.54 3.74 21.02
CA THR A 214 -6.00 3.93 21.09
C THR A 214 -6.73 3.20 19.95
N THR A 215 -8.04 2.98 20.07
CA THR A 215 -8.83 2.39 18.98
C THR A 215 -8.81 3.26 17.73
N ASP A 216 -8.76 4.59 17.88
CA ASP A 216 -8.64 5.51 16.74
C ASP A 216 -7.24 5.43 16.10
N ASP A 217 -6.19 5.15 16.89
CA ASP A 217 -4.86 4.83 16.33
C ASP A 217 -4.89 3.52 15.54
N VAL A 218 -5.53 2.46 16.07
CA VAL A 218 -5.71 1.19 15.33
C VAL A 218 -6.42 1.45 13.99
N VAL A 219 -7.54 2.17 14.00
CA VAL A 219 -8.26 2.55 12.76
C VAL A 219 -7.35 3.36 11.82
N GLY A 220 -6.55 4.28 12.37
CA GLY A 220 -5.60 5.09 11.62
C GLY A 220 -4.52 4.25 10.92
N GLU A 221 -3.98 3.24 11.60
CA GLU A 221 -3.03 2.28 11.03
C GLU A 221 -3.71 1.39 9.98
N CYS A 222 -4.92 0.86 10.26
CA CYS A 222 -5.64 0.06 9.28
C CYS A 222 -5.87 0.84 7.97
N LYS A 223 -6.30 2.11 8.04
CA LYS A 223 -6.46 2.97 6.85
C LYS A 223 -5.16 3.06 6.05
N LEU A 224 -4.04 3.28 6.74
CA LEU A 224 -2.73 3.38 6.11
C LEU A 224 -2.35 2.08 5.41
N PHE A 225 -2.44 0.94 6.08
CA PHE A 225 -1.98 -0.35 5.53
C PHE A 225 -2.87 -0.90 4.43
N TYR A 226 -4.20 -0.70 4.50
CA TYR A 226 -5.08 -1.03 3.38
C TYR A 226 -4.69 -0.25 2.11
N PHE A 227 -4.43 1.05 2.25
CA PHE A 227 -4.02 1.87 1.11
C PHE A 227 -2.62 1.50 0.60
N ALA A 228 -1.64 1.49 1.50
CA ALA A 228 -0.24 1.29 1.15
C ALA A 228 0.03 -0.12 0.60
N GLY A 229 -0.67 -1.15 1.09
CA GLY A 229 -0.49 -2.52 0.60
C GLY A 229 -1.07 -2.75 -0.80
N MET A 230 -2.16 -2.06 -1.13
CA MET A 230 -2.87 -2.23 -2.41
C MET A 230 -2.25 -1.38 -3.52
N GLU A 231 -2.32 -0.05 -3.41
CA GLU A 231 -2.09 0.82 -4.57
C GLU A 231 -0.65 0.79 -5.09
N THR A 232 0.35 0.84 -4.20
CA THR A 232 1.75 0.84 -4.64
C THR A 232 2.14 -0.48 -5.31
N THR A 233 1.64 -1.60 -4.78
CA THR A 233 1.89 -2.94 -5.33
C THR A 233 1.15 -3.13 -6.64
N ALA A 234 -0.09 -2.65 -6.75
CA ALA A 234 -0.89 -2.74 -7.98
C ALA A 234 -0.21 -1.97 -9.13
N VAL A 235 0.30 -0.77 -8.85
CA VAL A 235 1.07 0.03 -9.81
C VAL A 235 2.32 -0.73 -10.28
N LEU A 236 3.12 -1.23 -9.34
CA LEU A 236 4.35 -1.96 -9.66
C LEU A 236 4.06 -3.18 -10.55
N LEU A 237 3.08 -4.01 -10.17
CA LEU A 237 2.74 -5.22 -10.92
C LEU A 237 2.15 -4.90 -12.30
N THR A 238 1.32 -3.86 -12.40
CA THR A 238 0.76 -3.42 -13.68
C THR A 238 1.87 -3.00 -14.64
N TRP A 239 2.78 -2.13 -14.19
CA TRP A 239 3.91 -1.72 -15.01
C TRP A 239 4.87 -2.87 -15.31
N THR A 240 5.04 -3.81 -14.39
CA THR A 240 5.84 -5.01 -14.63
C THR A 240 5.28 -5.83 -15.78
N MET A 241 3.95 -6.03 -15.82
CA MET A 241 3.31 -6.72 -16.95
C MET A 241 3.50 -5.96 -18.26
N VAL A 242 3.30 -4.64 -18.26
CA VAL A 242 3.47 -3.80 -19.46
C VAL A 242 4.91 -3.88 -19.99
N VAL A 243 5.90 -3.73 -19.10
CA VAL A 243 7.33 -3.78 -19.47
C VAL A 243 7.71 -5.17 -19.97
N LEU A 244 7.23 -6.25 -19.34
CA LEU A 244 7.48 -7.61 -19.84
C LEU A 244 6.87 -7.85 -21.23
N CYS A 245 5.67 -7.33 -21.51
CA CYS A 245 5.08 -7.39 -22.85
C CYS A 245 5.88 -6.61 -23.90
N MET A 246 6.56 -5.54 -23.50
CA MET A 246 7.45 -4.76 -24.38
C MET A 246 8.84 -5.40 -24.56
N HIS A 247 9.23 -6.31 -23.67
CA HIS A 247 10.53 -6.96 -23.64
C HIS A 247 10.41 -8.50 -23.54
N PRO A 248 9.95 -9.19 -24.60
CA PRO A 248 9.70 -10.63 -24.58
C PRO A 248 10.94 -11.45 -24.20
N GLU A 249 12.14 -11.01 -24.58
CA GLU A 249 13.39 -11.69 -24.20
C GLU A 249 13.60 -11.76 -22.68
N TRP A 250 13.11 -10.77 -21.94
CA TRP A 250 13.16 -10.76 -20.47
C TRP A 250 12.02 -11.56 -19.85
N GLN A 251 10.85 -11.58 -20.52
CA GLN A 251 9.74 -12.44 -20.13
C GLN A 251 10.11 -13.93 -20.21
N ASP A 252 10.75 -14.35 -21.32
CA ASP A 252 11.18 -15.73 -21.51
C ASP A 252 12.24 -16.15 -20.49
N ARG A 253 13.22 -15.27 -20.23
CA ARG A 253 14.26 -15.51 -19.22
C ARG A 253 13.69 -15.62 -17.80
N ALA A 254 12.73 -14.75 -17.46
CA ALA A 254 12.05 -14.83 -16.16
C ALA A 254 11.24 -16.12 -16.04
N ARG A 255 10.53 -16.54 -17.10
CA ARG A 255 9.80 -17.80 -17.16
C ARG A 255 10.75 -18.99 -17.00
N GLU A 256 11.87 -19.01 -17.70
CA GLU A 256 12.86 -20.08 -17.62
C GLU A 256 13.43 -20.22 -16.19
N GLU A 257 13.78 -19.10 -15.55
CA GLU A 257 14.25 -19.09 -14.16
C GLU A 257 13.20 -19.70 -13.21
N VAL A 258 11.94 -19.32 -13.34
CA VAL A 258 10.85 -19.86 -12.51
C VAL A 258 10.71 -21.37 -12.71
N MET A 259 10.76 -21.86 -13.96
CA MET A 259 10.65 -23.29 -14.28
C MET A 259 11.86 -24.12 -13.83
N GLN A 260 13.05 -23.51 -13.73
CA GLN A 260 14.24 -24.15 -13.19
C GLN A 260 14.19 -24.26 -11.66
N VAL A 261 13.62 -23.25 -10.99
CA VAL A 261 13.57 -23.19 -9.51
C VAL A 261 12.40 -23.98 -8.94
N PHE A 262 11.25 -24.01 -9.63
CA PHE A 262 10.02 -24.65 -9.18
C PHE A 262 9.55 -25.71 -10.16
N SER A 263 9.22 -26.89 -9.65
CA SER A 263 8.60 -27.96 -10.44
C SER A 263 7.18 -27.56 -10.84
N ALA A 264 6.72 -28.02 -12.01
CA ALA A 264 5.36 -27.78 -12.47
C ALA A 264 4.31 -28.20 -11.43
N GLY A 265 3.36 -27.32 -11.13
CA GLY A 265 2.29 -27.57 -10.16
C GLY A 265 2.68 -27.44 -8.68
N THR A 266 3.90 -26.98 -8.37
CA THR A 266 4.31 -26.73 -6.99
C THR A 266 4.04 -25.28 -6.58
N THR A 267 3.50 -25.08 -5.38
CA THR A 267 3.33 -23.75 -4.80
C THR A 267 4.71 -23.19 -4.43
N PRO A 268 5.06 -21.96 -4.85
CA PRO A 268 6.33 -21.35 -4.50
C PRO A 268 6.54 -21.25 -2.98
N ASP A 269 7.69 -21.75 -2.51
CA ASP A 269 8.12 -21.63 -1.12
C ASP A 269 9.06 -20.42 -0.91
N TYR A 270 9.28 -20.06 0.34
CA TYR A 270 10.11 -18.90 0.68
C TYR A 270 11.54 -19.02 0.13
N ASP A 271 12.13 -20.21 0.26
CA ASP A 271 13.52 -20.45 -0.10
C ASP A 271 13.72 -20.44 -1.61
N GLY A 272 12.75 -20.94 -2.38
CA GLY A 272 12.73 -20.84 -3.84
C GLY A 272 12.56 -19.40 -4.32
N LEU A 273 11.69 -18.61 -3.69
CA LEU A 273 11.51 -17.19 -4.05
C LEU A 273 12.80 -16.39 -3.91
N GLY A 274 13.61 -16.68 -2.88
CA GLY A 274 14.93 -16.07 -2.68
C GLY A 274 15.97 -16.42 -3.76
N ARG A 275 15.70 -17.41 -4.63
CA ARG A 275 16.58 -17.81 -5.74
C ARG A 275 16.22 -17.15 -7.07
N LEU A 276 15.08 -16.47 -7.18
CA LEU A 276 14.62 -15.82 -8.41
C LEU A 276 15.33 -14.48 -8.66
N LYS A 277 16.55 -14.54 -9.18
CA LYS A 277 17.39 -13.36 -9.42
C LYS A 277 16.87 -12.50 -10.57
N ILE A 278 16.48 -13.11 -11.69
CA ILE A 278 15.98 -12.41 -12.89
C ILE A 278 14.65 -11.74 -12.56
N VAL A 279 13.71 -12.44 -11.93
CA VAL A 279 12.43 -11.84 -11.51
C VAL A 279 12.68 -10.65 -10.57
N THR A 280 13.60 -10.79 -9.62
CA THR A 280 13.97 -9.70 -8.70
C THR A 280 14.57 -8.51 -9.45
N MET A 281 15.43 -8.74 -10.45
CA MET A 281 15.99 -7.68 -11.29
C MET A 281 14.91 -6.94 -12.07
N VAL A 282 13.96 -7.66 -12.68
CA VAL A 282 12.83 -7.05 -13.41
C VAL A 282 12.01 -6.15 -12.47
N LEU A 283 11.65 -6.63 -11.29
CA LEU A 283 10.87 -5.84 -10.32
C LEU A 283 11.62 -4.58 -9.87
N TYR A 284 12.94 -4.66 -9.64
CA TYR A 284 13.73 -3.49 -9.27
C TYR A 284 13.87 -2.47 -10.41
N GLU A 285 14.04 -2.93 -11.66
CA GLU A 285 14.12 -2.04 -12.81
C GLU A 285 12.80 -1.30 -13.03
N VAL A 286 11.67 -2.01 -12.95
CA VAL A 286 10.34 -1.38 -13.06
C VAL A 286 10.10 -0.40 -11.91
N LEU A 287 10.48 -0.76 -10.68
CA LEU A 287 10.37 0.15 -9.55
C LEU A 287 11.18 1.43 -9.75
N TYR A 288 12.38 1.30 -10.33
CA TYR A 288 13.22 2.44 -10.68
C TYR A 288 12.55 3.32 -11.75
N GLU A 289 12.06 2.74 -12.85
CA GLU A 289 11.41 3.48 -13.94
C GLU A 289 10.11 4.18 -13.51
N VAL A 290 9.23 3.47 -12.79
CA VAL A 290 7.97 4.04 -12.27
C VAL A 290 8.23 5.21 -11.30
N GLN A 291 9.32 5.14 -10.52
CA GLN A 291 9.72 6.24 -9.64
C GLN A 291 10.43 7.38 -10.40
N ALA A 292 11.17 7.05 -11.46
CA ALA A 292 11.92 8.01 -12.28
C ALA A 292 11.01 8.89 -13.16
N ASP A 293 9.88 8.36 -13.63
CA ASP A 293 8.86 9.07 -14.42
C ASP A 293 7.89 9.93 -13.57
N GLY A 294 8.02 9.89 -12.24
CA GLY A 294 7.48 10.95 -11.39
C GLY A 294 8.10 12.32 -11.71
N PRO A 295 7.41 13.42 -11.39
CA PRO A 295 6.97 14.44 -12.36
C PRO A 295 7.99 14.80 -13.45
N ARG A 296 8.32 13.87 -14.34
CA ARG A 296 9.00 14.14 -15.62
C ARG A 296 7.99 13.82 -16.70
N GLY A 297 7.36 14.87 -17.21
CA GLY A 297 6.23 14.76 -18.12
C GLY A 297 6.56 14.06 -19.43
N ARG A 298 6.20 12.78 -19.53
CA ARG A 298 5.71 12.18 -20.77
C ARG A 298 4.25 11.80 -20.58
N GLN A 299 3.37 12.61 -21.15
CA GLN A 299 1.97 12.24 -21.33
C GLN A 299 1.92 11.05 -22.29
N VAL A 300 1.54 9.88 -21.79
CA VAL A 300 1.02 8.81 -22.65
C VAL A 300 -0.43 9.21 -23.00
N PRO A 301 -0.79 9.36 -24.29
CA PRO A 301 -2.13 9.76 -24.67
C PRO A 301 -3.08 8.58 -24.47
N GLY A 302 -4.01 8.68 -23.50
CA GLY A 302 -5.15 7.78 -23.39
C GLY A 302 -5.56 7.33 -21.98
N GLY A 303 -4.68 7.38 -20.98
CA GLY A 303 -4.98 6.92 -19.62
C GLY A 303 -5.37 8.05 -18.67
N ARG A 304 -6.67 8.30 -18.47
CA ARG A 304 -7.14 9.05 -17.29
C ARG A 304 -7.02 8.13 -16.07
N GLY A 305 -5.98 8.27 -15.24
CA GLY A 305 -5.98 7.59 -13.94
C GLY A 305 -4.64 7.45 -13.20
N ALA A 306 -3.49 7.44 -13.90
CA ALA A 306 -2.22 7.16 -13.24
C ALA A 306 -1.57 8.42 -12.62
N HIS A 307 -2.20 9.01 -11.60
CA HIS A 307 -1.54 10.01 -10.75
C HIS A 307 -0.88 9.33 -9.55
N ALA A 308 0.36 8.89 -9.80
CA ALA A 308 1.44 8.50 -8.89
C ALA A 308 1.15 8.47 -7.37
N ALA A 309 1.01 7.24 -6.84
CA ALA A 309 1.10 6.89 -5.42
C ALA A 309 2.55 6.88 -4.89
N ALA A 310 3.44 7.75 -5.39
CA ALA A 310 4.88 7.67 -5.14
C ALA A 310 5.39 8.49 -3.92
N ALA A 311 4.50 8.98 -3.05
CA ALA A 311 4.91 9.88 -1.96
C ALA A 311 4.36 9.49 -0.59
N VAL A 312 4.36 8.21 -0.21
CA VAL A 312 4.03 7.79 1.17
C VAL A 312 4.92 6.64 1.62
N CYS A 313 6.23 6.91 1.76
CA CYS A 313 7.14 6.35 2.77
C CYS A 313 8.59 6.58 2.32
N PRO A 314 9.37 7.45 2.99
CA PRO A 314 10.81 7.27 3.03
C PRO A 314 11.15 6.01 3.86
N PRO A 315 12.34 5.43 3.68
CA PRO A 315 12.79 4.20 4.36
C PRO A 315 12.69 4.24 5.89
#